data_AF-A0A1B6F590-F1
#
_entry.id   AF-A0A1B6F590-F1
#
_cell.length_a   1.000
_cell.length_b   1.000
_cell.length_c   1.000
_cell.angle_alpha   90.00
_cell.angle_beta   90.00
_cell.angle_gamma   90.00
#
_symmetry.space_group_name_H-M   'P 1'
#
loop_
_entity.id
_entity.type
_entity.pdbx_description
1 polymer ?
#
loop_
_entity_poly.entity_id
_entity_poly.type
_entity_poly.pdbx_seq_one_letter_code
_entity_poly.pdbx_strand_id
1 'polypeptide(L)'
;GFYKLSDYNIQNAFLFGLIKPNKCKRGYRGKRLVEHESKRKLTYSYFLKNGDGEDYRVCLKSFCDTFSISRKRVSTVRLGRPNSNNLSVDEDTICNEDEDAINVNNMTKSSPRV
;
A
#
# COMPACT_ATOMS: atom_id res chain seq x y z
N GLY A 1 18.82 -4.82 16.44
CA GLY A 1 19.03 -4.80 14.99
C GLY A 1 18.50 -6.08 14.39
N PHE A 2 17.88 -6.03 13.20
CA PHE A 2 17.16 -7.15 12.58
C PHE A 2 17.97 -8.46 12.52
N TYR A 3 19.25 -8.40 12.14
CA TYR A 3 20.12 -9.57 12.01
C TYR A 3 20.52 -10.22 13.34
N LYS A 4 20.28 -9.56 14.48
CA LYS A 4 20.52 -10.15 15.82
C LYS A 4 19.32 -10.94 16.34
N LEU A 5 18.18 -10.87 15.64
CA LEU A 5 16.98 -11.62 16.01
C LEU A 5 17.13 -13.05 15.49
N SER A 6 17.22 -14.05 16.36
CA SER A 6 17.35 -15.47 15.95
C SER A 6 16.01 -16.10 15.57
N ASP A 7 14.92 -15.68 16.23
CA ASP A 7 13.59 -16.24 16.02
C ASP A 7 12.89 -15.58 14.81
N TYR A 8 12.34 -16.43 13.95
CA TYR A 8 11.53 -16.06 12.80
C TYR A 8 10.32 -15.20 13.17
N ASN A 9 9.65 -15.51 14.29
CA ASN A 9 8.47 -14.77 14.75
C ASN A 9 8.83 -13.36 15.20
N ILE A 10 9.96 -13.23 15.92
CA ILE A 10 10.47 -11.92 16.36
C ILE A 10 10.91 -11.08 15.15
N GLN A 11 11.57 -11.70 14.17
CA GLN A 11 11.90 -11.04 12.90
C GLN A 11 10.64 -10.57 12.17
N ASN A 12 9.57 -11.38 12.14
CA ASN A 12 8.32 -10.99 11.51
C ASN A 12 7.66 -9.82 12.26
N ALA A 13 7.57 -9.89 13.59
CA ALA A 13 7.04 -8.80 14.41
C ALA A 13 7.79 -7.47 14.17
N PHE A 14 9.12 -7.55 14.03
CA PHE A 14 9.93 -6.39 13.64
C PHE A 14 9.54 -5.86 12.26
N LEU A 15 9.44 -6.72 11.24
CA LEU A 15 9.06 -6.32 9.89
C LEU A 15 7.63 -5.76 9.83
N PHE A 16 6.71 -6.29 10.65
CA PHE A 16 5.34 -5.80 10.76
C PHE A 16 5.30 -4.33 11.17
N GLY A 17 6.13 -3.90 12.13
CA GLY A 17 6.20 -2.50 12.55
C GLY A 17 6.65 -1.54 11.45
N LEU A 18 7.34 -2.05 10.43
CA LEU A 18 7.86 -1.27 9.30
C LEU A 18 6.96 -1.29 8.06
N ILE A 19 5.87 -2.06 8.08
CA ILE A 19 4.95 -2.22 6.96
C ILE A 19 3.60 -1.63 7.37
N LYS A 20 3.20 -0.51 6.76
CA LYS A 20 1.93 0.15 7.07
C LYS A 20 0.88 -0.17 5.99
N PRO A 21 -0.26 -0.79 6.34
CA PRO A 21 -1.37 -0.99 5.43
C PRO A 21 -2.05 0.35 5.13
N ASN A 22 -2.44 0.55 3.88
CA ASN A 22 -3.12 1.73 3.40
C ASN A 22 -4.36 1.28 2.63
N LYS A 23 -5.49 1.98 2.82
CA LYS A 23 -6.70 1.73 2.01
C LYS A 23 -6.40 2.09 0.56
N CYS A 24 -6.84 1.25 -0.37
CA CYS A 24 -6.71 1.55 -1.79
C CYS A 24 -7.71 2.66 -2.15
N LYS A 25 -7.23 3.91 -2.27
CA LYS A 25 -8.07 5.10 -2.52
C LYS A 25 -8.81 5.09 -3.88
N ARG A 26 -8.45 4.21 -4.83
CA ARG A 26 -9.11 4.19 -6.15
C ARG A 26 -8.91 2.89 -6.92
N GLY A 27 -9.97 2.43 -7.59
CA GLY A 27 -9.86 1.56 -8.76
C GLY A 27 -9.11 2.29 -9.88
N TYR A 28 -8.37 1.55 -10.71
CA TYR A 28 -7.70 2.11 -11.89
C TYR A 28 -8.72 2.86 -12.77
N ARG A 29 -8.51 4.17 -12.98
CA ARG A 29 -9.40 5.01 -13.82
C ARG A 29 -9.62 4.29 -15.16
N GLY A 30 -10.89 4.04 -15.50
CA GLY A 30 -11.29 3.41 -16.76
C GLY A 30 -11.47 1.89 -16.76
N LYS A 31 -11.14 1.16 -15.67
CA LYS A 31 -11.39 -0.30 -15.60
C LYS A 31 -12.27 -0.78 -14.44
N ARG A 32 -12.35 0.00 -13.36
CA ARG A 32 -13.19 -0.31 -12.19
C ARG A 32 -13.78 0.99 -11.70
N LEU A 33 -15.00 1.27 -12.15
CA LEU A 33 -15.74 2.48 -11.78
C LEU A 33 -16.25 2.41 -10.33
N VAL A 34 -16.19 1.22 -9.73
CA VAL A 34 -16.89 0.91 -8.51
C VAL A 34 -15.94 0.31 -7.47
N GLU A 35 -15.89 0.92 -6.28
CA GLU A 35 -14.95 0.54 -5.21
C GLU A 35 -15.13 -0.91 -4.74
N HIS A 36 -16.37 -1.42 -4.75
CA HIS A 36 -16.69 -2.80 -4.36
C HIS A 36 -16.32 -3.87 -5.41
N GLU A 37 -15.98 -3.49 -6.64
CA GLU A 37 -15.48 -4.44 -7.66
C GLU A 37 -14.00 -4.79 -7.49
N SER A 38 -13.23 -3.97 -6.76
CA SER A 38 -11.83 -4.25 -6.51
C SER A 38 -11.66 -5.30 -5.43
N LYS A 39 -11.15 -6.48 -5.81
CA LYS A 39 -10.68 -7.49 -4.84
C LYS A 39 -9.53 -6.97 -3.96
N ARG A 40 -8.82 -5.93 -4.40
CA ARG A 40 -7.70 -5.34 -3.67
C ARG A 40 -8.17 -4.16 -2.83
N LYS A 41 -8.38 -4.41 -1.55
CA LYS A 41 -8.80 -3.40 -0.55
C LYS A 41 -7.62 -2.65 0.08
N LEU A 42 -6.45 -3.29 0.13
CA LEU A 42 -5.26 -2.76 0.79
C LEU A 42 -4.07 -2.63 -0.17
N THR A 43 -3.29 -1.60 0.08
CA THR A 43 -1.91 -1.45 -0.39
C THR A 43 -0.98 -1.32 0.81
N TYR A 44 0.32 -1.53 0.61
CA TYR A 44 1.29 -1.55 1.71
C TYR A 44 2.43 -0.59 1.39
N SER A 45 2.81 0.21 2.39
CA SER A 45 3.96 1.10 2.35
C SER A 45 5.05 0.56 3.28
N TYR A 46 6.30 0.69 2.86
CA TYR A 46 7.46 0.17 3.58
C TYR A 46 8.26 1.34 4.12
N PHE A 47 8.67 1.25 5.38
CA PHE A 47 9.43 2.29 6.06
C PHE A 47 10.73 1.72 6.60
N LEU A 48 11.76 2.55 6.59
CA LEU A 48 13.04 2.30 7.26
C LEU A 48 13.33 3.48 8.18
N LYS A 49 14.16 3.27 9.20
CA LYS A 49 14.60 4.34 10.10
C LYS A 49 15.92 4.91 9.60
N ASN A 50 16.03 6.23 9.53
CA ASN A 50 17.29 6.93 9.27
C ASN A 50 18.22 6.87 10.51
N GLY A 51 19.41 7.48 10.41
CA GLY A 51 20.36 7.56 11.53
C GLY A 51 19.80 8.26 12.77
N ASP A 52 18.84 9.17 12.57
CA ASP A 52 18.18 9.96 13.61
C ASP A 52 16.92 9.25 14.18
N GLY A 53 16.55 8.09 13.64
CA GLY A 53 15.44 7.26 14.09
C GLY A 53 14.08 7.57 13.44
N GLU A 54 14.01 8.51 12.49
CA GLU A 54 12.83 8.90 11.75
C GLU A 54 12.49 7.91 10.64
N ASP A 55 11.19 7.67 10.45
CA ASP A 55 10.68 6.75 9.43
C ASP A 55 10.69 7.44 8.05
N TYR A 56 11.37 6.86 7.07
CA TYR A 56 11.30 7.27 5.66
C TYR A 56 10.76 6.14 4.78
N ARG A 57 9.99 6.50 3.76
CA ARG A 57 9.33 5.54 2.87
C ARG A 57 10.29 5.00 1.83
N VAL A 58 10.26 3.69 1.60
CA VAL A 58 11.04 3.02 0.56
C VAL A 58 10.19 2.15 -0.35
N CYS A 59 10.73 1.82 -1.52
CA CYS A 59 10.13 0.83 -2.40
C CYS A 59 10.32 -0.59 -1.85
N LEU A 60 9.52 -1.54 -2.35
CA LEU A 60 9.63 -2.95 -1.94
C LEU A 60 11.01 -3.55 -2.23
N LYS A 61 11.64 -3.17 -3.34
CA LYS A 61 12.96 -3.71 -3.71
C LYS A 61 13.99 -3.30 -2.66
N SER A 62 14.10 -2.00 -2.38
CA SER A 62 15.01 -1.49 -1.35
C SER A 62 14.75 -2.14 0.01
N PHE A 63 13.48 -2.26 0.41
CA PHE A 63 13.12 -2.94 1.66
C PHE A 63 13.61 -4.40 1.72
N CYS A 64 13.40 -5.16 0.64
CA CYS A 64 13.89 -6.54 0.54
C CYS A 64 15.41 -6.62 0.60
N ASP A 65 16.09 -5.72 -0.11
CA ASP A 65 17.55 -5.68 -0.18
C ASP A 65 18.14 -5.32 1.21
N THR A 66 17.55 -4.34 1.91
CA THR A 66 17.97 -3.90 3.25
C THR A 66 17.88 -4.99 4.31
N PHE A 67 16.88 -5.87 4.24
CA PHE A 67 16.74 -6.98 5.21
C PHE A 67 17.22 -8.32 4.64
N SER A 68 17.72 -8.34 3.41
CA SER A 68 18.11 -9.55 2.68
C SER A 68 17.00 -10.61 2.66
N ILE A 69 15.75 -10.19 2.45
CA ILE A 69 14.56 -11.05 2.45
C ILE A 69 13.88 -11.11 1.08
N SER A 70 13.31 -12.28 0.78
CA SER A 70 12.56 -12.46 -0.47
C SER A 70 11.22 -11.71 -0.45
N ARG A 71 10.73 -11.32 -1.63
CA ARG A 71 9.38 -10.75 -1.79
C ARG A 71 8.29 -11.69 -1.25
N LYS A 72 8.48 -13.01 -1.38
CA LYS A 72 7.56 -14.03 -0.84
C LYS A 72 7.43 -13.89 0.67
N ARG A 73 8.56 -13.72 1.39
CA ARG A 73 8.58 -13.51 2.83
C ARG A 73 7.82 -12.25 3.24
N VAL A 74 8.01 -11.15 2.52
CA VAL A 74 7.27 -9.90 2.78
C VAL A 74 5.77 -10.07 2.58
N SER A 75 5.34 -10.85 1.58
CA SER A 75 3.91 -11.15 1.37
C SER A 75 3.29 -11.89 2.56
N THR A 76 4.00 -12.83 3.18
CA THR A 76 3.54 -13.53 4.39
C THR A 76 3.38 -12.57 5.56
N VAL A 77 4.33 -11.64 5.73
CA VAL A 77 4.24 -10.61 6.77
C VAL A 77 3.03 -9.71 6.50
N ARG A 78 2.78 -9.24 5.27
CA ARG A 78 1.61 -8.40 4.97
C ARG A 78 0.25 -9.03 5.31
N LEU A 79 0.15 -10.37 5.31
CA LEU A 79 -1.09 -11.11 5.56
C LEU A 79 -1.42 -11.25 7.05
N GLY A 80 -0.61 -10.69 7.96
CA GLY A 80 -0.97 -10.61 9.37
C GLY A 80 -2.30 -9.90 9.55
N ARG A 81 -3.19 -10.51 10.33
CA ARG A 81 -4.55 -10.04 10.59
C ARG A 81 -4.52 -8.54 10.90
N PRO A 82 -5.35 -7.70 10.24
CA PRO A 82 -5.44 -6.29 10.60
C PRO A 82 -5.88 -6.23 12.06
N ASN A 83 -4.96 -5.83 12.94
CA ASN A 83 -5.31 -5.47 14.30
C ASN A 83 -6.04 -4.12 14.16
N SER A 84 -7.32 -4.08 14.52
CA SER A 84 -8.25 -2.96 14.32
C SER A 84 -7.82 -1.64 14.95
N ASN A 85 -6.70 -1.60 15.66
CA ASN A 85 -6.31 -0.51 16.54
C ASN A 85 -5.23 0.42 15.97
N ASN A 86 -4.69 0.14 14.77
CA ASN A 86 -3.62 0.96 14.15
C ASN A 86 -4.03 1.62 12.82
N LEU A 87 -5.33 1.70 12.52
CA LEU A 87 -5.79 2.53 11.42
C LEU A 87 -6.10 3.94 11.93
N SER A 88 -5.07 4.70 12.31
CA SER A 88 -5.21 6.15 12.33
C SER A 88 -5.36 6.59 10.88
N VAL A 89 -6.60 6.92 10.51
CA VAL A 89 -6.89 7.60 9.26
C VAL A 89 -6.38 9.01 9.49
N ASP A 90 -5.20 9.34 8.97
CA ASP A 90 -4.84 10.74 8.80
C ASP A 90 -5.77 11.29 7.71
N GLU A 91 -6.92 11.82 8.13
CA GLU A 91 -7.87 12.57 7.30
C GLU A 91 -7.30 13.95 6.98
N ASP A 92 -6.09 14.04 6.44
CA ASP A 92 -5.54 15.32 5.99
C ASP A 92 -4.54 15.09 4.85
N THR A 93 -5.09 14.79 3.68
CA THR A 93 -4.46 15.26 2.45
C THR A 93 -5.57 15.60 1.47
N ILE A 94 -6.23 16.72 1.76
CA ILE A 94 -6.87 17.55 0.74
C ILE A 94 -5.73 18.00 -0.17
N CYS A 95 -5.53 17.27 -1.28
CA CYS A 95 -4.84 17.84 -2.42
C CYS A 95 -5.89 18.65 -3.15
N ASN A 96 -5.71 19.97 -3.07
CA ASN A 96 -6.61 21.00 -3.55
C ASN A 96 -7.15 20.72 -4.95
N GLU A 97 -8.39 21.15 -5.10
CA GLU A 97 -9.12 21.28 -6.35
C GLU A 97 -8.33 22.16 -7.31
N ASP A 98 -8.07 21.64 -8.51
CA ASP A 98 -7.99 22.48 -9.70
C ASP A 98 -9.26 22.21 -10.49
N GLU A 99 -10.11 23.23 -10.56
CA GLU A 99 -11.18 23.33 -11.53
C GLU A 99 -10.64 23.03 -12.92
N ASP A 100 -11.33 22.18 -13.68
CA ASP A 100 -11.46 22.37 -15.11
C ASP A 100 -12.71 21.65 -15.62
N ALA A 101 -13.70 22.49 -15.88
CA ALA A 101 -14.71 22.42 -16.94
C ALA A 101 -15.40 21.07 -17.23
N ILE A 102 -16.69 21.09 -16.93
CA ILE A 102 -17.74 20.30 -17.57
C ILE A 102 -17.59 20.36 -19.12
N ASN A 103 -17.49 19.22 -19.78
CA ASN A 103 -18.08 19.06 -21.11
C ASN A 103 -18.75 17.70 -21.21
N VAL A 104 -20.07 17.74 -21.03
CA VAL A 104 -21.00 16.64 -21.26
C VAL A 104 -21.14 16.50 -22.76
N ASN A 105 -20.59 15.45 -23.37
CA ASN A 105 -21.06 15.02 -24.68
C ASN A 105 -21.01 13.50 -24.82
N ASN A 106 -22.21 12.97 -25.02
CA ASN A 106 -22.57 11.60 -25.31
C ASN A 106 -21.80 11.04 -26.51
N MET A 107 -21.50 9.74 -26.50
CA MET A 107 -21.97 8.82 -27.54
C MET A 107 -21.53 7.40 -27.23
N THR A 108 -22.53 6.58 -26.93
CA THR A 108 -22.56 5.13 -27.10
C THR A 108 -21.85 4.70 -28.40
N LYS A 109 -20.99 3.69 -28.32
CA LYS A 109 -20.82 2.69 -29.37
C LYS A 109 -20.13 1.45 -28.81
N SER A 110 -20.93 0.42 -28.60
CA SER A 110 -20.50 -0.98 -28.57
C SER A 110 -19.77 -1.31 -29.86
N SER A 111 -18.61 -1.98 -29.77
CA SER A 111 -18.01 -2.68 -30.91
C SER A 111 -17.66 -4.12 -30.53
N PRO A 112 -17.82 -5.08 -31.46
CA PRO A 112 -17.68 -6.51 -31.21
C PRO A 112 -16.22 -6.96 -31.24
N ARG A 113 -15.94 -8.11 -30.60
CA ARG A 113 -14.66 -8.81 -30.72
C ARG A 113 -14.54 -9.47 -32.09
N VAL A 114 -13.40 -9.27 -32.74
CA VAL A 114 -12.86 -10.15 -33.79
C VAL A 114 -12.10 -11.28 -33.11
#